data_AF-A0AAV9D6Q6-F1
#
_entry.id   AF-A0AAV9D6Q6-F1
#
_cell.length_a   1.000
_cell.length_b   1.000
_cell.length_c   1.000
_cell.angle_alpha   90.00
_cell.angle_beta   90.00
_cell.angle_gamma   90.00
#
_symmetry.space_group_name_H-M   'P 1'
#
loop_
_entity.id
_entity.type
_entity.pdbx_description
1 polymer ?
#
loop_
_entity_poly.entity_id
_entity_poly.type
_entity_poly.pdbx_seq_one_letter_code
_entity_poly.pdbx_strand_id
1 'polypeptide(L)'
;MIIYTCCNSRGRLVELCGDLGLPIVFDIIKTASKDGFREDWLPLLLSKICLEESCFPLLFDKLSSVDKFTSEQTFLVRLLAENLDQRFNEVIVSDAFASAVLSILYRASMDVNFTSRGTSALPTGDPAIDVLGYSLITLRNICAREDPPHPSIDSLISLGLVRLLLVLLRDLEPPTNVRTILKNSNVMMKACPYRGFRRDVVAVLGNCAFRRKECKMRSEMRMGSFLCCNSVACVMRIHFRGSGRYGQCRMFWKGMKTMRGKCPSLSFRVQLIILGSLSWV
;
A
#
# COMPACT_ATOMS: atom_id res chain seq x y z
N MET A 1 23.69 16.84 -0.15
CA MET A 1 23.28 18.16 0.39
C MET A 1 23.24 19.28 -0.65
N ILE A 2 24.34 19.65 -1.33
CA ILE A 2 24.37 20.81 -2.27
C ILE A 2 23.29 20.72 -3.36
N ILE A 3 23.15 19.54 -4.00
CA ILE A 3 22.14 19.31 -5.04
C ILE A 3 20.73 19.62 -4.52
N TYR A 4 20.39 19.14 -3.31
CA TYR A 4 19.09 19.42 -2.69
C TYR A 4 18.84 20.92 -2.50
N THR A 5 19.83 21.64 -1.95
CA THR A 5 19.72 23.10 -1.74
C THR A 5 19.55 23.86 -3.05
N CYS A 6 20.25 23.45 -4.12
CA CYS A 6 20.15 24.06 -5.45
C CYS A 6 18.83 23.71 -6.17
N CYS A 7 18.21 22.58 -5.83
CA CYS A 7 16.96 22.10 -6.44
C CYS A 7 15.70 22.64 -5.75
N ASN A 8 15.74 23.87 -5.22
CA ASN A 8 14.57 24.55 -4.69
C ASN A 8 13.68 25.18 -5.78
N SER A 9 14.14 25.25 -7.03
CA SER A 9 13.35 25.71 -8.17
C SER A 9 12.96 24.55 -9.08
N ARG A 10 11.77 24.65 -9.69
CA ARG A 10 11.23 23.61 -10.59
C ARG A 10 12.13 23.33 -11.80
N GLY A 11 12.75 24.36 -12.37
CA GLY A 11 13.67 24.20 -13.51
C GLY A 11 14.85 23.27 -13.22
N ARG A 12 15.46 23.40 -12.03
CA ARG A 12 16.57 22.54 -11.60
C ARG A 12 16.14 21.10 -11.32
N LEU A 13 14.92 20.89 -10.82
CA LEU A 13 14.36 19.55 -10.66
C LEU A 13 14.21 18.86 -12.02
N VAL A 14 13.69 19.57 -13.04
CA VAL A 14 13.56 19.04 -14.40
C VAL A 14 14.92 18.67 -14.99
N GLU A 15 15.93 19.53 -14.86
CA GLU A 15 17.30 19.22 -15.29
C GLU A 15 17.87 17.97 -14.59
N LEU A 16 17.61 17.84 -13.28
CA LEU A 16 18.05 16.69 -12.50
C LEU A 16 17.35 15.38 -12.94
N CYS A 17 16.13 15.48 -13.46
CA CYS A 17 15.38 14.34 -14.02
C CYS A 17 15.71 14.06 -15.49
N GLY A 18 16.43 14.95 -16.16
CA GLY A 18 16.85 14.81 -17.55
C GLY A 18 18.08 13.91 -17.73
N ASP A 19 18.50 13.74 -18.98
CA ASP A 19 19.54 12.78 -19.37
C ASP A 19 20.89 12.97 -18.65
N LEU A 20 21.26 14.23 -18.37
CA LEU A 20 22.51 14.57 -17.69
C LEU A 20 22.38 14.46 -16.16
N GLY A 21 21.21 14.72 -15.60
CA GLY A 21 20.98 14.72 -14.16
C GLY A 21 20.66 13.33 -13.59
N LEU A 22 19.91 12.52 -14.35
CA LEU A 22 19.46 11.20 -13.91
C LEU A 22 20.61 10.24 -13.54
N PRO A 23 21.76 10.18 -14.27
CA PRO A 23 22.94 9.43 -13.83
C PRO A 23 23.46 9.85 -12.44
N ILE A 24 23.44 11.14 -12.12
CA ILE A 24 23.90 11.65 -10.82
C ILE A 24 22.97 11.14 -9.71
N VAL A 25 21.65 11.21 -9.91
CA VAL A 25 20.68 10.69 -8.95
C VAL A 25 20.82 9.17 -8.77
N PHE A 26 21.03 8.45 -9.87
CA PHE A 26 21.28 7.01 -9.85
C PHE A 26 22.51 6.66 -9.01
N ASP A 27 23.64 7.35 -9.21
CA ASP A 27 24.88 7.09 -8.46
C ASP A 27 24.73 7.43 -6.97
N ILE A 28 23.98 8.50 -6.65
CA ILE A 28 23.63 8.83 -5.26
C ILE A 28 22.85 7.70 -4.61
N ILE A 29 21.81 7.18 -5.26
CA ILE A 29 21.00 6.07 -4.72
C ILE A 29 21.85 4.82 -4.57
N LYS A 30 22.66 4.49 -5.57
CA LYS A 30 23.53 3.31 -5.55
C LYS A 30 24.53 3.37 -4.40
N THR A 31 25.14 4.52 -4.17
CA THR A 31 26.06 4.75 -3.05
C THR A 31 25.32 4.66 -1.71
N ALA A 32 24.21 5.39 -1.56
CA ALA A 32 23.40 5.41 -0.35
C ALA A 32 22.80 4.03 0.00
N SER A 33 22.49 3.21 -1.00
CA SER A 33 21.98 1.85 -0.81
C SER A 33 23.07 0.89 -0.30
N LYS A 34 24.34 1.13 -0.66
CA LYS A 34 25.46 0.26 -0.27
C LYS A 34 26.09 0.67 1.06
N ASP A 35 26.38 1.95 1.20
CA ASP A 35 27.13 2.49 2.34
C ASP A 35 26.19 3.00 3.44
N GLY A 36 24.89 2.98 3.18
CA GLY A 36 23.89 3.66 3.98
C GLY A 36 23.92 5.16 3.75
N PHE A 37 22.91 5.84 4.28
CA PHE A 37 22.88 7.30 4.35
C PHE A 37 22.30 7.69 5.70
N ARG A 38 22.80 8.78 6.28
CA ARG A 38 22.39 9.26 7.61
C ARG A 38 21.72 10.63 7.59
N GLU A 39 21.65 11.23 6.42
CA GLU A 39 21.24 12.63 6.26
C GLU A 39 19.83 12.73 5.68
N ASP A 40 19.03 13.64 6.22
CA ASP A 40 17.61 13.79 5.87
C ASP A 40 17.40 14.38 4.46
N TRP A 41 18.42 14.99 3.86
CA TRP A 41 18.27 15.64 2.55
C TRP A 41 17.95 14.66 1.41
N LEU A 42 18.38 13.39 1.50
CA LEU A 42 18.14 12.42 0.44
C LEU A 42 16.65 12.05 0.36
N PRO A 43 16.00 11.62 1.46
CA PRO A 43 14.55 11.53 1.60
C PRO A 43 13.79 12.73 0.99
N LEU A 44 14.22 13.95 1.35
CA LEU A 44 13.58 15.19 0.90
C LEU A 44 13.78 15.43 -0.61
N LEU A 45 14.97 15.17 -1.13
CA LEU A 45 15.27 15.28 -2.56
C LEU A 45 14.43 14.29 -3.37
N LEU A 46 14.44 13.01 -2.95
CA LEU A 46 13.69 11.94 -3.61
C LEU A 46 12.19 12.20 -3.56
N SER A 47 11.66 12.74 -2.46
CA SER A 47 10.27 13.19 -2.38
C SER A 47 9.94 14.18 -3.50
N LYS A 48 10.75 15.22 -3.70
CA LYS A 48 10.51 16.23 -4.74
C LYS A 48 10.57 15.63 -6.16
N ILE A 49 11.63 14.88 -6.48
CA ILE A 49 11.81 14.40 -7.86
C ILE A 49 10.92 13.19 -8.20
N CYS A 50 10.61 12.32 -7.23
CA CYS A 50 9.89 11.07 -7.48
C CYS A 50 8.39 11.17 -7.18
N LEU A 51 8.00 11.85 -6.09
CA LEU A 51 6.59 11.91 -5.67
C LEU A 51 5.87 13.07 -6.34
N GLU A 52 6.48 14.25 -6.34
CA GLU A 52 5.88 15.47 -6.87
C GLU A 52 6.09 15.58 -8.40
N GLU A 53 7.29 15.29 -8.89
CA GLU A 53 7.63 15.28 -10.32
C GLU A 53 7.58 13.85 -10.92
N SER A 54 7.93 13.72 -12.20
CA SER A 54 7.80 12.47 -12.97
C SER A 54 9.07 11.63 -13.09
N CYS A 55 10.08 11.84 -12.23
CA CYS A 55 11.37 11.14 -12.33
C CYS A 55 11.30 9.67 -11.95
N PHE A 56 10.34 9.30 -11.11
CA PHE A 56 10.31 7.98 -10.48
C PHE A 56 10.37 6.80 -11.47
N PRO A 57 9.56 6.73 -12.54
CA PRO A 57 9.61 5.59 -13.46
C PRO A 57 10.97 5.44 -14.13
N LEU A 58 11.55 6.55 -14.61
CA LEU A 58 12.85 6.58 -15.27
C LEU A 58 13.95 6.11 -14.33
N LEU A 59 13.94 6.61 -13.10
CA LEU A 59 14.92 6.27 -12.08
C LEU A 59 14.78 4.82 -11.64
N PHE A 60 13.56 4.35 -11.41
CA PHE A 60 13.28 2.98 -11.00
C PHE A 60 13.72 1.97 -12.06
N ASP A 61 13.42 2.22 -13.33
CA ASP A 61 13.84 1.34 -14.43
C ASP A 61 15.36 1.41 -14.65
N LYS A 62 16.00 2.57 -14.47
CA LYS A 62 17.47 2.68 -14.54
C LYS A 62 18.19 1.91 -13.42
N LEU A 63 17.55 1.77 -12.25
CA LEU A 63 18.06 0.97 -11.13
C LEU A 63 17.81 -0.54 -11.32
N SER A 64 17.06 -0.94 -12.34
CA SER A 64 16.81 -2.35 -12.64
C SER A 64 18.05 -3.05 -13.18
N SER A 65 18.15 -4.34 -12.89
CA SER A 65 19.03 -5.28 -13.58
C SER A 65 18.14 -6.19 -14.44
N VAL A 66 18.73 -6.82 -15.46
CA VAL A 66 18.02 -7.74 -16.36
C VAL A 66 17.18 -8.74 -15.55
N ASP A 67 15.87 -8.70 -15.78
CA ASP A 67 14.81 -9.59 -15.30
C ASP A 67 14.52 -9.71 -13.79
N LYS A 68 15.15 -8.90 -12.92
CA LYS A 68 14.89 -8.98 -11.47
C LYS A 68 14.94 -7.62 -10.76
N PHE A 69 14.17 -7.53 -9.67
CA PHE A 69 14.27 -6.41 -8.75
C PHE A 69 15.62 -6.37 -8.04
N THR A 70 16.20 -5.18 -7.93
CA THR A 70 17.50 -4.95 -7.28
C THR A 70 17.36 -4.39 -5.88
N SER A 71 18.43 -4.51 -5.07
CA SER A 71 18.53 -3.84 -3.77
C SER A 71 18.30 -2.34 -3.86
N GLU A 72 18.77 -1.70 -4.92
CA GLU A 72 18.68 -0.27 -5.16
C GLU A 72 17.23 0.14 -5.48
N GLN A 73 16.49 -0.67 -6.24
CA GLN A 73 15.06 -0.47 -6.45
C GLN A 73 14.27 -0.61 -5.15
N THR A 74 14.55 -1.66 -4.37
CA THR A 74 13.96 -1.87 -3.04
C THR A 74 14.24 -0.70 -2.12
N PHE A 75 15.48 -0.22 -2.10
CA PHE A 75 15.91 0.92 -1.32
C PHE A 75 15.14 2.19 -1.70
N LEU A 76 15.01 2.48 -3.00
CA LEU A 76 14.24 3.63 -3.49
C LEU A 76 12.78 3.56 -3.05
N VAL A 77 12.07 2.45 -3.31
CA VAL A 77 10.64 2.36 -2.98
C VAL A 77 10.40 2.37 -1.47
N ARG A 78 11.31 1.79 -0.68
CA ARG A 78 11.26 1.88 0.79
C ARG A 78 11.33 3.34 1.24
N LEU A 79 12.33 4.09 0.76
CA LEU A 79 12.49 5.48 1.15
C LEU A 79 11.28 6.31 0.77
N LEU A 80 10.74 6.12 -0.43
CA LEU A 80 9.56 6.85 -0.87
C LEU A 80 8.32 6.50 -0.04
N ALA A 81 8.13 5.22 0.30
CA ALA A 81 7.04 4.77 1.17
C ALA A 81 7.16 5.39 2.58
N GLU A 82 8.34 5.38 3.17
CA GLU A 82 8.63 5.95 4.49
C GLU A 82 8.43 7.48 4.50
N ASN A 83 8.93 8.18 3.48
CA ASN A 83 8.73 9.62 3.32
C ASN A 83 7.25 9.96 3.21
N LEU A 84 6.51 9.21 2.40
CA LEU A 84 5.09 9.44 2.19
C LEU A 84 4.28 9.19 3.48
N ASP A 85 4.70 8.23 4.31
CA ASP A 85 4.09 7.95 5.61
C ASP A 85 4.38 9.05 6.63
N GLN A 86 5.64 9.49 6.72
CA GLN A 86 6.08 10.51 7.66
C GLN A 86 5.55 11.91 7.32
N ARG A 87 5.54 12.25 6.03
CA ARG A 87 5.19 13.59 5.51
C ARG A 87 3.86 13.59 4.77
N PHE A 88 2.93 12.79 5.28
CA PHE A 88 1.66 12.48 4.62
C PHE A 88 0.87 13.70 4.13
N ASN A 89 0.87 14.80 4.89
CA ASN A 89 0.14 16.04 4.54
C ASN A 89 0.96 17.07 3.76
N GLU A 90 2.28 16.91 3.68
CA GLU A 90 3.17 17.91 3.09
C GLU A 90 3.52 17.60 1.63
N VAL A 91 3.60 16.31 1.30
CA VAL A 91 4.04 15.87 -0.02
C VAL A 91 2.85 15.85 -0.97
N ILE A 92 2.99 16.44 -2.16
CA ILE A 92 2.06 16.26 -3.26
C ILE A 92 2.48 15.03 -4.05
N VAL A 93 1.54 14.14 -4.33
CA VAL A 93 1.83 12.93 -5.13
C VAL A 93 1.26 13.14 -6.52
N SER A 94 2.06 12.91 -7.55
CA SER A 94 1.63 12.96 -8.95
C SER A 94 0.86 11.70 -9.36
N ASP A 95 -0.06 11.85 -10.32
CA ASP A 95 -0.75 10.71 -10.92
C ASP A 95 0.23 9.75 -11.62
N ALA A 96 1.31 10.29 -12.19
CA ALA A 96 2.38 9.51 -12.83
C ALA A 96 3.08 8.60 -11.83
N PHE A 97 3.44 9.12 -10.64
CA PHE A 97 4.00 8.31 -9.58
C PHE A 97 3.03 7.22 -9.12
N ALA A 98 1.77 7.58 -8.83
CA ALA A 98 0.78 6.62 -8.36
C ALA A 98 0.55 5.47 -9.36
N SER A 99 0.47 5.80 -10.65
CA SER A 99 0.31 4.83 -11.74
C SER A 99 1.54 3.92 -11.86
N ALA A 100 2.74 4.48 -11.74
CA ALA A 100 3.98 3.71 -11.78
C ALA A 100 4.09 2.73 -10.61
N VAL A 101 3.70 3.13 -9.39
CA VAL A 101 3.68 2.24 -8.22
C VAL A 101 2.70 1.09 -8.43
N LEU A 102 1.53 1.32 -9.02
CA LEU A 102 0.59 0.25 -9.36
C LEU A 102 1.19 -0.74 -10.38
N SER A 103 1.86 -0.24 -11.42
CA SER A 103 2.55 -1.09 -12.40
C SER A 103 3.68 -1.90 -11.77
N ILE A 104 4.42 -1.32 -10.83
CA ILE A 104 5.46 -2.02 -10.07
C ILE A 104 4.85 -3.08 -9.16
N LEU A 105 3.76 -2.78 -8.45
CA LEU A 105 3.01 -3.74 -7.64
C LEU A 105 2.59 -4.95 -8.49
N TYR A 106 2.05 -4.70 -9.68
CA TYR A 106 1.65 -5.75 -10.60
C TYR A 106 2.84 -6.64 -11.00
N ARG A 107 3.95 -6.04 -11.46
CA ARG A 107 5.18 -6.78 -11.81
C ARG A 107 5.71 -7.62 -10.64
N ALA A 108 5.88 -7.00 -9.48
CA ALA A 108 6.35 -7.69 -8.28
C ALA A 108 5.42 -8.84 -7.84
N SER A 109 4.11 -8.71 -8.05
CA SER A 109 3.17 -9.78 -7.74
C SER A 109 3.29 -11.02 -8.63
N MET A 110 3.87 -10.86 -9.82
CA MET A 110 4.15 -11.97 -10.73
C MET A 110 5.48 -12.65 -10.39
N ASP A 111 6.45 -11.88 -9.88
CA ASP A 111 7.80 -12.38 -9.57
C ASP A 111 7.90 -13.04 -8.18
N VAL A 112 7.06 -12.63 -7.24
CA VAL A 112 7.10 -13.16 -5.86
C VAL A 112 6.66 -14.62 -5.81
N ASN A 113 7.47 -15.44 -5.15
CA ASN A 113 7.11 -16.82 -4.85
C ASN A 113 6.16 -16.91 -3.65
N PHE A 114 4.90 -17.29 -3.90
CA PHE A 114 3.88 -17.49 -2.87
C PHE A 114 3.80 -18.94 -2.33
N THR A 115 4.75 -19.83 -2.63
CA THR A 115 4.70 -21.21 -2.12
C THR A 115 5.07 -21.33 -0.65
N SER A 116 5.94 -20.45 -0.15
CA SER A 116 6.42 -20.45 1.23
C SER A 116 5.85 -19.27 2.01
N ARG A 117 5.44 -19.54 3.25
CA ARG A 117 4.98 -18.49 4.16
C ARG A 117 6.16 -17.67 4.67
N GLY A 118 6.14 -16.37 4.42
CA GLY A 118 7.08 -15.43 5.01
C GLY A 118 6.86 -15.27 6.52
N THR A 119 7.96 -15.27 7.26
CA THR A 119 7.98 -15.17 8.74
C THR A 119 8.37 -13.77 9.21
N SER A 120 9.15 -13.03 8.41
CA SER A 120 9.59 -11.67 8.68
C SER A 120 8.54 -10.63 8.29
N ALA A 121 8.56 -9.50 8.98
CA ALA A 121 7.94 -8.27 8.47
C ALA A 121 8.89 -7.63 7.44
N LEU A 122 8.42 -6.60 6.72
CA LEU A 122 9.28 -5.82 5.83
C LEU A 122 10.35 -5.04 6.64
N PRO A 123 11.59 -4.91 6.13
CA PRO A 123 12.12 -5.59 4.93
C PRO A 123 12.41 -7.07 5.21
N THR A 124 12.20 -7.90 4.20
CA THR A 124 12.39 -9.36 4.25
C THR A 124 13.77 -9.80 3.76
N GLY A 125 14.47 -8.94 3.00
CA GLY A 125 15.75 -9.28 2.37
C GLY A 125 15.60 -9.87 0.95
N ASP A 126 14.37 -10.14 0.51
CA ASP A 126 14.08 -10.49 -0.88
C ASP A 126 13.59 -9.24 -1.64
N PRO A 127 14.30 -8.79 -2.70
CA PRO A 127 13.94 -7.57 -3.41
C PRO A 127 12.52 -7.57 -3.99
N ALA A 128 12.03 -8.70 -4.52
CA ALA A 128 10.71 -8.77 -5.12
C ALA A 128 9.61 -8.68 -4.05
N ILE A 129 9.78 -9.38 -2.93
CA ILE A 129 8.85 -9.32 -1.79
C ILE A 129 8.83 -7.92 -1.20
N ASP A 130 10.00 -7.28 -1.05
CA ASP A 130 10.11 -5.96 -0.46
C ASP A 130 9.53 -4.88 -1.39
N VAL A 131 9.78 -4.95 -2.70
CA VAL A 131 9.15 -4.07 -3.69
C VAL A 131 7.63 -4.23 -3.69
N LEU A 132 7.11 -5.47 -3.65
CA LEU A 132 5.67 -5.75 -3.52
C LEU A 132 5.09 -5.08 -2.26
N GLY A 133 5.74 -5.31 -1.11
CA GLY A 133 5.29 -4.82 0.18
C GLY A 133 5.31 -3.29 0.31
N TYR A 134 6.41 -2.65 -0.06
CA TYR A 134 6.52 -1.18 -0.04
C TYR A 134 5.60 -0.52 -1.06
N SER A 135 5.32 -1.17 -2.21
CA SER A 135 4.30 -0.67 -3.15
C SER A 135 2.90 -0.68 -2.54
N LEU A 136 2.52 -1.72 -1.78
CA LEU A 136 1.25 -1.76 -1.05
C LEU A 136 1.16 -0.65 0.01
N ILE A 137 2.24 -0.41 0.77
CA ILE A 137 2.29 0.66 1.78
C ILE A 137 2.12 2.03 1.12
N THR A 138 2.82 2.28 0.01
CA THR A 138 2.71 3.51 -0.76
C THR A 138 1.29 3.72 -1.28
N LEU A 139 0.69 2.70 -1.93
CA LEU A 139 -0.68 2.77 -2.43
C LEU A 139 -1.70 2.95 -1.30
N ARG A 140 -1.50 2.33 -0.14
CA ARG A 140 -2.34 2.54 1.04
C ARG A 140 -2.35 4.01 1.43
N ASN A 141 -1.18 4.63 1.47
CA ASN A 141 -1.02 6.04 1.84
C ASN A 141 -1.62 6.96 0.77
N ILE A 142 -1.39 6.70 -0.52
CA ILE A 142 -2.05 7.44 -1.62
C ILE A 142 -3.58 7.35 -1.49
N CYS A 143 -4.09 6.14 -1.22
CA CYS A 143 -5.53 5.91 -1.13
C CYS A 143 -6.17 6.52 0.11
N ALA A 144 -5.40 6.86 1.14
CA ALA A 144 -5.91 7.48 2.38
C ALA A 144 -6.12 9.00 2.25
N ARG A 145 -5.63 9.64 1.20
CA ARG A 145 -5.63 11.10 1.04
C ARG A 145 -7.00 11.63 0.63
N GLU A 146 -7.48 12.71 1.24
CA GLU A 146 -8.86 13.20 1.04
C GLU A 146 -8.98 14.36 0.03
N ASP A 147 -7.97 15.22 -0.09
CA ASP A 147 -8.09 16.51 -0.80
C ASP A 147 -7.26 16.62 -2.09
N PRO A 148 -7.72 17.36 -3.12
CA PRO A 148 -6.86 17.77 -4.24
C PRO A 148 -5.64 18.58 -3.74
N PRO A 149 -4.50 18.55 -4.45
CA PRO A 149 -4.27 18.06 -5.81
C PRO A 149 -3.77 16.60 -5.89
N HIS A 150 -4.17 15.74 -4.96
CA HIS A 150 -3.70 14.35 -4.89
C HIS A 150 -4.21 13.45 -6.02
N PRO A 151 -3.54 12.30 -6.27
CA PRO A 151 -3.88 11.43 -7.37
C PRO A 151 -5.34 11.00 -7.33
N SER A 152 -5.94 10.92 -8.51
CA SER A 152 -7.30 10.42 -8.62
C SER A 152 -7.31 8.91 -8.32
N ILE A 153 -7.93 8.53 -7.21
CA ILE A 153 -8.18 7.10 -6.93
C ILE A 153 -8.98 6.46 -8.06
N ASP A 154 -9.87 7.21 -8.71
CA ASP A 154 -10.63 6.68 -9.83
C ASP A 154 -9.73 6.32 -11.02
N SER A 155 -8.60 7.04 -11.19
CA SER A 155 -7.55 6.65 -12.15
C SER A 155 -6.92 5.30 -11.76
N LEU A 156 -6.48 5.14 -10.50
CA LEU A 156 -5.91 3.88 -10.01
C LEU A 156 -6.89 2.70 -10.09
N ILE A 157 -8.17 2.93 -9.82
CA ILE A 157 -9.22 1.91 -9.96
C ILE A 157 -9.41 1.54 -11.43
N SER A 158 -9.44 2.54 -12.32
CA SER A 158 -9.55 2.31 -13.78
C SER A 158 -8.35 1.54 -14.33
N LEU A 159 -7.16 1.75 -13.75
CA LEU A 159 -5.95 0.98 -14.02
C LEU A 159 -5.94 -0.42 -13.41
N GLY A 160 -6.98 -0.80 -12.65
CA GLY A 160 -7.17 -2.16 -12.16
C GLY A 160 -6.65 -2.44 -10.74
N LEU A 161 -6.36 -1.42 -9.93
CA LEU A 161 -5.89 -1.59 -8.54
C LEU A 161 -6.76 -2.58 -7.75
N VAL A 162 -8.08 -2.36 -7.73
CA VAL A 162 -9.01 -3.19 -6.95
C VAL A 162 -9.02 -4.63 -7.46
N ARG A 163 -9.03 -4.81 -8.77
CA ARG A 163 -9.02 -6.14 -9.40
C ARG A 163 -7.76 -6.91 -9.01
N LEU A 164 -6.60 -6.28 -9.07
CA LEU A 164 -5.32 -6.87 -8.68
C LEU A 164 -5.34 -7.31 -7.21
N LEU A 165 -5.75 -6.44 -6.30
CA LEU A 165 -5.79 -6.73 -4.86
C LEU A 165 -6.78 -7.85 -4.52
N LEU A 166 -7.92 -7.92 -5.20
CA LEU A 166 -8.91 -9.00 -5.02
C LEU A 166 -8.37 -10.35 -5.50
N VAL A 167 -7.65 -10.38 -6.63
CA VAL A 167 -6.96 -11.60 -7.11
C VAL A 167 -5.93 -12.06 -6.09
N LEU A 168 -5.11 -11.15 -5.56
CA LEU A 168 -4.14 -11.48 -4.52
C LEU A 168 -4.81 -12.07 -3.28
N LEU A 169 -5.89 -11.48 -2.77
CA LEU A 169 -6.58 -12.00 -1.58
C LEU A 169 -7.26 -13.36 -1.79
N ARG A 170 -7.84 -13.57 -2.97
CA ARG A 170 -8.58 -14.80 -3.30
C ARG A 170 -7.65 -16.01 -3.31
N ASP A 171 -6.45 -15.85 -3.85
CA ASP A 171 -5.52 -16.95 -4.01
C ASP A 171 -4.82 -17.31 -2.68
N LEU A 172 -4.87 -16.43 -1.66
CA LEU A 172 -4.22 -16.64 -0.36
C LEU A 172 -4.97 -17.64 0.53
N GLU A 173 -4.21 -18.49 1.19
CA GLU A 173 -4.69 -19.43 2.19
C GLU A 173 -5.47 -18.77 3.35
N PRO A 174 -6.51 -19.43 3.90
CA PRO A 174 -7.31 -18.88 4.98
C PRO A 174 -6.44 -18.58 6.20
N PRO A 175 -6.81 -17.56 7.00
CA PRO A 175 -6.13 -17.27 8.25
C PRO A 175 -6.17 -18.50 9.19
N THR A 176 -5.16 -18.61 10.05
CA THR A 176 -4.86 -19.81 10.84
C THR A 176 -6.01 -20.26 11.76
N ASN A 177 -6.90 -19.36 12.14
CA ASN A 177 -8.13 -19.63 12.90
C ASN A 177 -9.24 -20.36 12.11
N VAL A 178 -9.17 -20.39 10.77
CA VAL A 178 -10.18 -21.01 9.88
C VAL A 178 -9.65 -22.29 9.20
N ARG A 179 -8.36 -22.59 9.32
CA ARG A 179 -7.72 -23.78 8.70
C ARG A 179 -8.33 -25.12 9.12
N THR A 180 -9.06 -25.19 10.23
CA THR A 180 -9.64 -26.44 10.73
C THR A 180 -10.73 -27.01 9.83
N ILE A 181 -11.35 -26.19 8.97
CA ILE A 181 -12.52 -26.58 8.16
C ILE A 181 -12.14 -27.03 6.73
N LEU A 182 -10.95 -26.66 6.24
CA LEU A 182 -10.58 -26.81 4.82
C LEU A 182 -9.43 -27.81 4.56
N LYS A 183 -9.28 -28.84 5.40
CA LYS A 183 -8.21 -29.86 5.24
C LYS A 183 -8.42 -30.84 4.07
N ASN A 184 -9.56 -30.77 3.37
CA ASN A 184 -9.96 -31.78 2.39
C ASN A 184 -9.95 -31.31 0.92
N SER A 185 -9.41 -30.12 0.62
CA SER A 185 -9.26 -29.66 -0.76
C SER A 185 -7.81 -29.71 -1.22
N ASN A 186 -7.53 -30.45 -2.31
CA ASN A 186 -6.23 -30.51 -3.01
C ASN A 186 -5.84 -29.19 -3.71
N VAL A 187 -6.42 -28.06 -3.31
CA VAL A 187 -6.13 -26.75 -3.94
C VAL A 187 -4.91 -26.17 -3.25
N MET A 188 -3.81 -26.08 -3.99
CA MET A 188 -2.58 -25.44 -3.55
C MET A 188 -2.82 -23.93 -3.40
N MET A 189 -3.11 -23.49 -2.18
CA MET A 189 -3.33 -22.09 -1.86
C MET A 189 -2.01 -21.35 -1.69
N LYS A 190 -1.97 -20.08 -2.11
CA LYS A 190 -0.80 -19.21 -1.95
C LYS A 190 -0.60 -18.86 -0.47
N ALA A 191 0.62 -18.95 0.01
CA ALA A 191 1.01 -18.46 1.33
C ALA A 191 1.23 -16.94 1.30
N CYS A 192 1.17 -16.28 2.46
CA CYS A 192 1.55 -14.87 2.54
C CYS A 192 3.08 -14.73 2.42
N PRO A 193 3.62 -13.90 1.51
CA PRO A 193 5.06 -13.78 1.27
C PRO A 193 5.80 -13.05 2.40
N TYR A 194 5.10 -12.30 3.24
CA TYR A 194 5.65 -11.69 4.45
C TYR A 194 4.58 -11.52 5.53
N ARG A 195 5.02 -11.33 6.78
CA ARG A 195 4.15 -11.08 7.93
C ARG A 195 3.49 -9.70 7.81
N GLY A 196 2.18 -9.72 7.52
CA GLY A 196 1.38 -8.51 7.38
C GLY A 196 0.79 -8.32 5.98
N PHE A 197 1.22 -9.11 4.98
CA PHE A 197 0.78 -8.99 3.59
C PHE A 197 -0.74 -8.85 3.43
N ARG A 198 -1.51 -9.80 3.99
CA ARG A 198 -2.98 -9.76 3.93
C ARG A 198 -3.56 -8.47 4.51
N ARG A 199 -3.02 -8.00 5.64
CA ARG A 199 -3.47 -6.77 6.30
C ARG A 199 -3.19 -5.56 5.40
N ASP A 200 -2.03 -5.50 4.78
CA ASP A 200 -1.64 -4.37 3.93
C ASP A 200 -2.52 -4.31 2.67
N VAL A 201 -2.81 -5.46 2.03
CA VAL A 201 -3.76 -5.55 0.91
C VAL A 201 -5.16 -5.08 1.31
N VAL A 202 -5.68 -5.55 2.46
CA VAL A 202 -6.99 -5.14 2.98
C VAL A 202 -7.01 -3.65 3.33
N ALA A 203 -5.92 -3.08 3.82
CA ALA A 203 -5.82 -1.65 4.12
C ALA A 203 -5.96 -0.78 2.86
N VAL A 204 -5.32 -1.16 1.74
CA VAL A 204 -5.48 -0.45 0.47
C VAL A 204 -6.93 -0.51 0.01
N LEU A 205 -7.54 -1.71 -0.01
CA LEU A 205 -8.95 -1.88 -0.38
C LEU A 205 -9.90 -1.06 0.50
N GLY A 206 -9.66 -1.05 1.82
CA GLY A 206 -10.42 -0.27 2.78
C GLY A 206 -10.38 1.22 2.50
N ASN A 207 -9.20 1.75 2.20
CA ASN A 207 -9.01 3.16 1.87
C ASN A 207 -9.69 3.53 0.54
N CYS A 208 -9.58 2.70 -0.49
CA CYS A 208 -10.30 2.91 -1.75
C CYS A 208 -11.83 2.90 -1.53
N ALA A 209 -12.35 1.97 -0.72
CA ALA A 209 -13.78 1.85 -0.43
C ALA A 209 -14.31 3.06 0.34
N PHE A 210 -13.58 3.51 1.35
CA PHE A 210 -13.97 4.65 2.19
C PHE A 210 -14.14 5.93 1.36
N ARG A 211 -13.32 6.13 0.33
CA ARG A 211 -13.35 7.33 -0.51
C ARG A 211 -14.50 7.42 -1.50
N ARG A 212 -15.35 6.39 -1.64
CA ARG A 212 -16.56 6.48 -2.47
C ARG A 212 -17.81 6.66 -1.63
N LYS A 213 -18.46 7.82 -1.82
CA LYS A 213 -19.81 8.11 -1.32
C LYS A 213 -20.91 7.34 -2.08
N GLU A 214 -20.61 6.74 -3.25
CA GLU A 214 -21.63 6.13 -4.13
C GLU A 214 -21.30 4.72 -4.64
N CYS A 215 -22.37 3.93 -4.83
CA CYS A 215 -22.50 2.48 -4.95
C CYS A 215 -21.61 1.69 -5.95
N LYS A 216 -20.78 2.31 -6.80
CA LYS A 216 -20.14 1.60 -7.93
C LYS A 216 -19.08 0.57 -7.52
N MET A 217 -18.38 0.79 -6.40
CA MET A 217 -17.39 -0.15 -5.84
C MET A 217 -18.04 -1.31 -5.05
N ARG A 218 -19.34 -1.17 -4.73
CA ARG A 218 -20.07 -2.12 -3.89
C ARG A 218 -20.33 -3.44 -4.60
N SER A 219 -20.49 -3.44 -5.93
CA SER A 219 -20.70 -4.66 -6.72
C SER A 219 -19.41 -5.48 -6.85
N GLU A 220 -18.28 -4.83 -7.14
CA GLU A 220 -16.98 -5.51 -7.27
C GLU A 220 -16.49 -6.06 -5.91
N MET A 221 -16.69 -5.31 -4.82
CA MET A 221 -16.30 -5.74 -3.47
C MET A 221 -17.24 -6.78 -2.84
N ARG A 222 -18.48 -6.95 -3.34
CA ARG A 222 -19.41 -7.97 -2.81
C ARG A 222 -18.85 -9.39 -2.90
N MET A 223 -18.01 -9.70 -3.90
CA MET A 223 -17.29 -10.97 -3.96
C MET A 223 -16.12 -11.07 -2.96
N GLY A 224 -15.42 -9.97 -2.67
CA GLY A 224 -14.30 -9.95 -1.72
C GLY A 224 -14.71 -9.89 -0.23
N SER A 225 -15.92 -9.39 0.05
CA SER A 225 -16.44 -9.16 1.41
C SER A 225 -16.54 -10.45 2.24
N PHE A 226 -16.82 -11.59 1.61
CA PHE A 226 -16.88 -12.89 2.28
C PHE A 226 -15.50 -13.39 2.75
N LEU A 227 -14.41 -12.98 2.08
CA LEU A 227 -13.03 -13.38 2.42
C LEU A 227 -12.39 -12.50 3.52
N CYS A 228 -12.81 -11.24 3.65
CA CYS A 228 -12.25 -10.28 4.62
C CYS A 228 -12.66 -10.54 6.08
N CYS A 229 -13.79 -11.21 6.34
CA CYS A 229 -14.36 -11.35 7.68
C CYS A 229 -13.56 -12.25 8.64
N ASN A 230 -12.60 -13.06 8.15
CA ASN A 230 -11.98 -14.11 8.95
C ASN A 230 -10.58 -13.80 9.50
N SER A 231 -9.97 -12.68 9.11
CA SER A 231 -8.64 -12.29 9.58
C SER A 231 -8.76 -11.28 10.72
N VAL A 232 -8.85 -11.77 11.95
CA VAL A 232 -8.66 -11.04 13.23
C VAL A 232 -9.25 -9.62 13.26
N ALA A 233 -10.49 -9.49 13.74
CA ALA A 233 -11.12 -8.21 14.11
C ALA A 233 -11.26 -7.16 13.00
N CYS A 234 -11.25 -7.56 11.72
CA CYS A 234 -11.68 -6.68 10.63
C CYS A 234 -13.22 -6.70 10.53
N VAL A 235 -13.90 -6.06 11.48
CA VAL A 235 -15.33 -5.77 11.36
C VAL A 235 -15.50 -4.69 10.30
N MET A 236 -15.40 -5.07 9.04
CA MET A 236 -15.93 -4.27 7.93
C MET A 236 -17.43 -4.60 7.82
N ARG A 237 -18.21 -4.22 8.85
CA ARG A 237 -19.67 -4.25 8.76
C ARG A 237 -20.09 -3.02 7.95
N ILE A 238 -20.08 -3.15 6.63
CA ILE A 238 -20.60 -2.12 5.71
C ILE A 238 -22.13 -2.12 5.81
N HIS A 239 -22.66 -1.52 6.89
CA HIS A 239 -24.06 -1.09 6.97
C HIS A 239 -24.11 0.43 6.84
N PHE A 240 -24.34 0.92 5.62
CA PHE A 240 -24.76 2.30 5.41
C PHE A 240 -26.25 2.39 5.73
N ARG A 241 -26.59 2.98 6.88
CA ARG A 241 -27.86 3.67 7.09
C ARG A 241 -27.53 5.13 7.32
N GLY A 242 -27.89 5.97 6.35
CA GLY A 242 -27.61 7.38 6.38
C GLY A 242 -28.41 8.09 7.46
N SER A 243 -27.74 8.99 8.18
CA SER A 243 -28.24 10.34 8.47
C SER A 243 -27.14 11.16 9.15
N GLY A 244 -26.74 12.24 8.48
CA GLY A 244 -26.34 13.51 9.08
C GLY A 244 -25.13 13.57 10.02
N ARG A 245 -24.15 14.36 9.56
CA ARG A 245 -23.07 15.08 10.27
C ARG A 245 -21.70 14.40 10.30
N TYR A 246 -20.78 15.13 9.70
CA TYR A 246 -19.37 14.84 9.46
C TYR A 246 -18.57 14.84 10.75
N GLY A 247 -17.88 13.74 11.02
CA GLY A 247 -16.73 13.66 11.92
C GLY A 247 -15.64 12.87 11.22
N GLN A 248 -14.42 13.41 11.16
CA GLN A 248 -13.23 12.74 10.63
C GLN A 248 -13.00 11.42 11.38
N CYS A 249 -13.17 10.28 10.70
CA CYS A 249 -12.69 8.99 11.19
C CYS A 249 -11.33 8.69 10.56
N ARG A 250 -10.24 9.17 11.19
CA ARG A 250 -8.90 8.67 10.87
C ARG A 250 -8.76 7.26 11.42
N MET A 251 -8.54 6.26 10.57
CA MET A 251 -8.06 4.95 11.02
C MET A 251 -6.57 5.05 11.37
N PHE A 252 -6.27 5.61 12.54
CA PHE A 252 -4.94 5.47 13.16
C PHE A 252 -4.88 4.11 13.84
N TRP A 253 -4.19 3.14 13.22
CA TRP A 253 -3.83 1.88 13.87
C TRP A 253 -2.53 2.05 14.67
N LYS A 254 -2.55 2.91 15.71
CA LYS A 254 -1.51 2.94 16.75
C LYS A 254 -2.07 2.24 18.00
N GLY A 255 -1.48 1.09 18.33
CA GLY A 255 -1.50 0.44 19.65
C GLY A 255 -2.84 0.35 20.39
N MET A 256 -3.49 -0.82 20.37
CA MET A 256 -4.53 -1.13 21.35
C MET A 256 -3.94 -1.18 22.77
N LYS A 257 -3.97 -0.05 23.47
CA LYS A 257 -4.13 0.02 24.93
C LYS A 257 -5.29 0.96 25.23
N THR A 258 -6.43 0.34 25.53
CA THR A 258 -7.56 0.85 26.34
C THR A 258 -7.73 2.37 26.45
N MET A 259 -8.74 2.92 25.77
CA MET A 259 -9.39 4.16 26.19
C MET A 259 -10.87 3.90 26.49
N ARG A 260 -11.22 3.90 27.78
CA ARG A 260 -12.58 4.17 28.25
C ARG A 260 -12.72 5.70 28.33
N GLY A 261 -13.57 6.28 27.49
CA GLY A 261 -14.00 7.67 27.60
C GLY A 261 -15.47 7.74 27.24
N LYS A 262 -16.31 8.10 28.21
CA LYS A 262 -17.77 8.24 28.04
C LYS A 262 -18.05 9.54 27.27
N CYS A 263 -18.68 9.43 26.11
CA CYS A 263 -19.34 10.54 25.43
C CYS A 263 -20.87 10.36 25.62
N PRO A 264 -21.61 11.34 26.16
CA PRO A 264 -23.02 11.18 26.50
C PRO A 264 -23.88 11.36 25.24
N SER A 265 -23.95 10.34 24.37
CA SER A 265 -25.01 10.15 23.35
C SER A 265 -24.77 8.97 22.39
N LEU A 266 -23.79 8.09 22.62
CA LEU A 266 -23.72 6.80 21.91
C LEU A 266 -23.45 5.65 22.88
N SER A 267 -24.48 4.85 23.11
CA SER A 267 -24.35 3.53 23.71
C SER A 267 -23.87 2.55 22.65
N PHE A 268 -22.63 2.08 22.75
CA PHE A 268 -22.13 0.98 21.93
C PHE A 268 -22.42 -0.34 22.64
N ARG A 269 -23.41 -1.10 22.15
CA ARG A 269 -23.53 -2.54 22.43
C ARG A 269 -22.85 -3.32 21.31
N VAL A 270 -21.79 -4.06 21.65
CA VAL A 270 -21.18 -5.07 20.78
C VAL A 270 -22.06 -6.32 20.85
N GLN A 271 -22.92 -6.53 19.85
CA GLN A 271 -23.59 -7.82 19.66
C GLN A 271 -22.77 -8.68 18.70
N LEU A 272 -22.10 -9.67 19.28
CA LEU A 272 -21.48 -10.78 18.59
C LEU A 272 -22.59 -11.65 18.01
N ILE A 273 -22.88 -11.52 16.72
CA ILE A 273 -23.77 -12.48 16.04
C ILE A 273 -22.88 -13.59 15.49
N ILE A 274 -22.80 -14.69 16.23
CA ILE A 274 -22.37 -15.98 15.70
C ILE A 274 -23.54 -16.48 14.86
N LEU A 275 -23.48 -16.32 13.53
CA LEU A 275 -24.40 -17.06 12.66
C LEU A 275 -23.90 -18.50 12.58
N GLY A 276 -24.39 -19.31 13.50
CA GLY A 276 -24.46 -20.75 13.35
C GLY A 276 -25.72 -21.12 12.56
N SER A 277 -25.54 -21.88 11.49
CA SER A 277 -26.47 -22.81 10.81
C SER A 277 -25.71 -23.22 9.52
N LEU A 278 -25.29 -24.45 9.25
CA LEU A 278 -25.86 -25.78 9.51
C LEU A 278 -27.37 -25.82 9.22
N SER A 279 -27.71 -25.96 7.94
CA SER A 279 -28.49 -27.10 7.45
C SER A 279 -28.50 -27.14 5.91
N TRP A 280 -28.44 -28.37 5.39
CA TRP A 280 -28.37 -28.77 3.99
C TRP A 280 -29.71 -28.61 3.23
N VAL A 281 -29.61 -28.32 1.93
CA VAL A 281 -30.31 -28.82 0.71
C VAL A 281 -30.27 -27.72 -0.35
#